data_AF-A0A9W7DKC4-F1
#
_entry.id   AF-A0A9W7DKC4-F1
#
_cell.length_a   1.000
_cell.length_b   1.000
_cell.length_c   1.000
_cell.angle_alpha   90.00
_cell.angle_beta   90.00
_cell.angle_gamma   90.00
#
_symmetry.space_group_name_H-M   'P 1'
#
loop_
_entity.id
_entity.type
_entity.pdbx_description
1 polymer ?
#
loop_
_entity_poly.entity_id
_entity_poly.type
_entity_poly.pdbx_seq_one_letter_code
_entity_poly.pdbx_strand_id
1 'polypeptide(L)'
;MDTLQMVHEATKLRLRSALKAPEVGSSQLSVGLGGDIPVFPPIALLALTCLGIFLKMIMPTVRVLPVRLNTFSFRSSAFVVGLGVMVGCVKLTEEAFRANSTEVNFAPVPSLCTSGILGIIRNPVYSSAMFSLSPGVIIASNSLYMVFTHVIMASYIIFHVVPTEEAFLNKLFPTDFTNYLVSTPKFLPQLGPVSGTHVVLGLLAIHFFEFLWKFPIFVKRKEGLAFHFLMTMAWGYHHWLQLD
;
A
#
# COMPACT_ATOMS: atom_id res chain seq x y z
N MET A 1 -13.31 27.91 -14.08
CA MET A 1 -12.87 26.63 -14.68
C MET A 1 -13.80 25.56 -14.15
N ASP A 2 -14.48 24.79 -15.01
CA ASP A 2 -15.37 23.71 -14.58
C ASP A 2 -14.55 22.58 -13.93
N THR A 3 -15.07 21.94 -12.88
CA THR A 3 -14.43 20.84 -12.13
C THR A 3 -14.04 19.70 -13.06
N LEU A 4 -14.89 19.38 -14.04
CA LEU A 4 -14.61 18.37 -15.07
C LEU A 4 -13.40 18.74 -15.91
N GLN A 5 -13.28 20.01 -16.27
CA GLN A 5 -12.17 20.54 -17.07
C GLN A 5 -10.86 20.53 -16.26
N MET A 6 -10.94 20.85 -14.96
CA MET A 6 -9.80 20.75 -14.04
C MET A 6 -9.30 19.31 -13.89
N VAL A 7 -10.21 18.35 -13.70
CA VAL A 7 -9.87 16.92 -13.60
C VAL A 7 -9.26 16.42 -14.91
N HIS A 8 -9.83 16.82 -16.06
CA HIS A 8 -9.30 16.43 -17.37
C HIS A 8 -7.87 16.92 -17.57
N GLU A 9 -7.60 18.21 -17.34
CA GLU A 9 -6.26 18.78 -17.51
C GLU A 9 -5.25 18.20 -16.51
N ALA A 10 -5.65 18.01 -15.24
CA ALA A 10 -4.80 17.35 -14.25
C ALA A 10 -4.46 15.91 -14.66
N THR A 11 -5.43 15.16 -15.20
CA THR A 11 -5.22 13.79 -15.68
C THR A 11 -4.27 13.75 -16.87
N LYS A 12 -4.46 14.67 -17.83
CA LYS A 12 -3.63 14.79 -19.03
C LYS A 12 -2.18 15.15 -18.69
N LEU A 13 -1.98 16.08 -17.76
CA LEU A 13 -0.65 16.43 -17.23
C LEU A 13 0.03 15.22 -16.57
N ARG A 14 -0.71 14.46 -15.75
CA ARG A 14 -0.18 13.26 -15.08
C ARG A 14 0.20 12.16 -16.08
N LEU A 15 -0.62 11.94 -17.11
CA LEU A 15 -0.31 10.98 -18.18
C LEU A 15 0.92 11.39 -18.98
N ARG A 16 1.05 12.67 -19.34
CA ARG A 16 2.24 13.18 -20.05
C ARG A 16 3.50 13.04 -19.20
N SER A 17 3.43 13.43 -17.93
CA SER A 17 4.56 13.32 -17.00
C SER A 17 4.94 11.85 -16.78
N ALA A 18 3.98 10.92 -16.77
CA ALA A 18 4.28 9.49 -16.68
C ALA A 18 5.09 8.96 -17.89
N LEU A 19 4.86 9.48 -19.10
CA LEU A 19 5.56 9.04 -20.32
C LEU A 19 6.99 9.58 -20.43
N LYS A 20 7.24 10.78 -19.92
CA LYS A 20 8.57 11.38 -19.87
C LYS A 20 8.67 12.25 -18.63
N ALA A 21 9.58 11.87 -17.75
CA ALA A 21 9.78 12.60 -16.52
C ALA A 21 10.26 14.04 -16.84
N PRO A 22 9.65 15.07 -16.23
CA PRO A 22 10.09 16.44 -16.40
C PRO A 22 11.46 16.66 -15.74
N GLU A 23 12.29 17.52 -16.32
CA GLU A 23 13.43 18.08 -15.60
C GLU A 23 12.90 18.99 -14.50
N VAL A 24 13.19 18.64 -13.25
CA VAL A 24 12.75 19.38 -12.06
C VAL A 24 13.96 19.83 -11.26
N GLY A 25 13.78 20.89 -10.48
CA GLY A 25 14.84 21.44 -9.62
C GLY A 25 15.21 20.51 -8.46
N SER A 26 16.30 20.82 -7.77
CA SER A 26 16.84 20.00 -6.66
C SER A 26 15.88 19.84 -5.47
N SER A 27 14.84 20.65 -5.36
CA SER A 27 13.83 20.62 -4.31
C SER A 27 12.58 19.80 -4.67
N GLN A 28 12.61 19.05 -5.78
CA GLN A 28 11.47 18.28 -6.27
C GLN A 28 11.93 16.94 -6.89
N LEU A 29 11.11 15.88 -6.73
CA LEU A 29 11.35 14.59 -7.37
C LEU A 29 10.79 14.55 -8.79
N SER A 30 11.54 13.95 -9.71
CA SER A 30 11.08 13.71 -11.07
C SER A 30 10.30 12.38 -11.14
N VAL A 31 9.04 12.43 -11.57
CA VAL A 31 8.18 11.25 -11.71
C VAL A 31 7.83 11.02 -13.17
N GLY A 32 8.09 9.80 -13.64
CA GLY A 32 7.88 9.38 -15.03
C GLY A 32 9.05 8.56 -15.56
N LEU A 33 8.89 7.99 -16.76
CA LEU A 33 9.99 7.24 -17.38
C LEU A 33 11.24 8.13 -17.50
N GLY A 34 12.35 7.65 -16.93
CA GLY A 34 13.63 8.35 -16.86
C GLY A 34 13.82 9.29 -15.66
N GLY A 35 12.83 9.41 -14.77
CA GLY A 35 12.93 10.18 -13.52
C GLY A 35 13.36 9.35 -12.32
N ASP A 36 13.37 9.99 -11.14
CA ASP A 36 13.69 9.36 -9.85
C ASP A 36 12.70 8.23 -9.52
N ILE A 37 11.42 8.43 -9.85
CA ILE A 37 10.35 7.43 -9.72
C ILE A 37 9.82 7.12 -11.12
N PRO A 38 10.12 5.95 -11.71
CA PRO A 38 9.86 5.65 -13.11
C PRO A 38 8.37 5.53 -13.43
N VAL A 39 7.57 5.07 -12.46
CA VAL A 39 6.12 4.91 -12.62
C VAL A 39 5.40 5.54 -11.43
N PHE A 40 4.54 6.51 -11.73
CA PHE A 40 3.72 7.17 -10.71
C PHE A 40 2.85 6.13 -9.96
N PRO A 41 2.89 6.05 -8.62
CA PRO A 41 2.27 4.95 -7.88
C PRO A 41 0.76 4.73 -8.15
N PRO A 42 -0.08 5.78 -8.27
CA PRO A 42 -1.49 5.57 -8.66
C PRO A 42 -1.66 4.93 -10.05
N ILE A 43 -0.78 5.24 -11.01
CA ILE A 43 -0.80 4.62 -12.35
C ILE A 43 -0.34 3.16 -12.24
N ALA A 44 0.72 2.88 -11.49
CA ALA A 44 1.19 1.52 -11.25
C ALA A 44 0.10 0.65 -10.60
N LEU A 45 -0.61 1.19 -9.59
CA LEU A 45 -1.71 0.49 -8.92
C LEU A 45 -2.85 0.16 -9.90
N LEU A 46 -3.27 1.12 -10.72
CA LEU A 46 -4.31 0.91 -11.73
C LEU A 46 -3.86 -0.12 -12.77
N ALA A 47 -2.64 -0.01 -13.30
CA ALA A 47 -2.10 -0.94 -14.28
C ALA A 47 -2.03 -2.38 -13.74
N LEU A 48 -1.53 -2.56 -12.51
CA LEU A 48 -1.43 -3.88 -11.86
C LEU A 48 -2.81 -4.45 -11.46
N THR A 49 -3.78 -3.58 -11.14
CA THR A 49 -5.18 -3.98 -10.93
C THR A 49 -5.79 -4.48 -12.25
N CYS A 50 -5.63 -3.72 -13.34
CA CYS A 50 -6.09 -4.12 -14.67
C CYS A 50 -5.43 -5.43 -15.13
N LEU A 51 -4.13 -5.60 -14.89
CA LEU A 51 -3.42 -6.84 -15.18
C LEU A 51 -3.99 -8.01 -14.36
N GLY A 52 -4.27 -7.82 -13.07
CA GLY A 52 -4.85 -8.86 -12.23
C GLY A 52 -6.26 -9.27 -12.68
N ILE A 53 -7.07 -8.31 -13.14
CA ILE A 53 -8.37 -8.57 -13.77
C ILE A 53 -8.19 -9.34 -15.08
N PHE A 54 -7.28 -8.89 -15.94
CA PHE A 54 -6.98 -9.54 -17.21
C PHE A 54 -6.54 -11.00 -17.00
N LEU A 55 -5.57 -11.24 -16.13
CA LEU A 55 -5.11 -12.59 -15.76
C LEU A 55 -6.27 -13.45 -15.24
N LYS A 56 -7.16 -12.89 -14.41
CA LYS A 56 -8.34 -13.62 -13.93
C LYS A 56 -9.30 -14.00 -15.05
N MET A 57 -9.41 -13.21 -16.12
CA MET A 57 -10.29 -13.52 -17.26
C MET A 57 -9.73 -14.62 -18.15
N ILE A 58 -8.41 -14.68 -18.34
CA ILE A 58 -7.77 -15.63 -19.26
C ILE A 58 -7.27 -16.91 -18.57
N MET A 59 -6.98 -16.87 -17.28
CA MET A 59 -6.45 -18.00 -16.51
C MET A 59 -7.56 -18.70 -15.69
N PRO A 60 -7.38 -19.98 -15.30
CA PRO A 60 -8.30 -20.67 -14.40
C PRO A 60 -8.52 -19.88 -13.11
N THR A 61 -9.78 -19.80 -12.65
CA THR A 61 -10.12 -19.04 -11.45
C THR A 61 -9.53 -19.70 -10.20
N VAL A 62 -8.64 -18.98 -9.51
CA VAL A 62 -8.11 -19.39 -8.20
C VAL A 62 -8.62 -18.43 -7.13
N ARG A 63 -9.49 -18.93 -6.25
CA ARG A 63 -10.18 -18.14 -5.21
C ARG A 63 -9.33 -18.05 -3.94
N VAL A 64 -9.41 -16.89 -3.28
CA VAL A 64 -8.68 -16.56 -2.04
C VAL A 64 -9.59 -16.61 -0.81
N LEU A 65 -10.92 -16.54 -1.00
CA LEU A 65 -11.90 -16.60 0.08
C LEU A 65 -12.56 -17.99 0.17
N PRO A 66 -12.81 -18.49 1.39
CA PRO A 66 -13.58 -19.70 1.62
C PRO A 66 -15.05 -19.46 1.25
N VAL A 67 -15.76 -20.53 0.91
CA VAL A 67 -17.15 -20.45 0.43
C VAL A 67 -18.06 -19.65 1.38
N ARG A 68 -17.86 -19.79 2.70
CA ARG A 68 -18.65 -19.10 3.74
C ARG A 68 -18.50 -17.58 3.71
N LEU A 69 -17.34 -17.06 3.31
CA LEU A 69 -17.07 -15.62 3.24
C LEU A 69 -17.24 -15.07 1.83
N ASN A 70 -17.48 -15.92 0.83
CA ASN A 70 -17.65 -15.50 -0.56
C ASN A 70 -19.08 -14.99 -0.85
N THR A 71 -19.61 -14.15 0.04
CA THR A 71 -20.88 -13.44 -0.21
C THR A 71 -20.59 -12.10 -0.88
N PHE A 72 -21.53 -11.63 -1.70
CA PHE A 72 -21.38 -10.32 -2.34
C PHE A 72 -21.27 -9.19 -1.31
N SER A 73 -22.12 -9.23 -0.28
CA SER A 73 -22.13 -8.22 0.79
C SER A 73 -20.80 -8.16 1.54
N PHE A 74 -20.22 -9.28 1.93
CA PHE A 74 -18.92 -9.29 2.61
C PHE A 74 -17.83 -8.69 1.70
N ARG A 75 -17.82 -9.08 0.44
CA ARG A 75 -16.83 -8.62 -0.56
C ARG A 75 -16.94 -7.13 -0.84
N SER A 76 -18.15 -6.61 -1.03
CA SER A 76 -18.36 -5.18 -1.28
C SER A 76 -18.10 -4.35 -0.02
N SER A 77 -18.52 -4.81 1.16
CA SER A 77 -18.22 -4.14 2.43
C SER A 77 -16.72 -4.03 2.69
N ALA A 78 -15.95 -5.10 2.46
CA ALA A 78 -14.49 -5.07 2.64
C ALA A 78 -13.81 -4.03 1.72
N PHE A 79 -14.27 -3.92 0.47
CA PHE A 79 -13.76 -2.89 -0.44
C PHE A 79 -14.14 -1.48 -0.01
N VAL A 80 -15.41 -1.24 0.37
CA VAL A 80 -15.87 0.07 0.83
C VAL A 80 -15.12 0.52 2.07
N VAL A 81 -14.90 -0.38 3.04
CA VAL A 81 -14.10 -0.08 4.23
C VAL A 81 -12.65 0.23 3.85
N GLY A 82 -12.02 -0.60 3.02
CA GLY A 82 -10.64 -0.39 2.58
C GLY A 82 -10.44 0.95 1.85
N LEU A 83 -11.39 1.31 0.97
CA LEU A 83 -11.42 2.59 0.26
C LEU A 83 -11.68 3.76 1.20
N GLY A 84 -12.63 3.63 2.14
CA GLY A 84 -12.92 4.66 3.13
C GLY A 84 -11.71 5.00 4.00
N VAL A 85 -10.97 4.00 4.46
CA VAL A 85 -9.72 4.18 5.21
C VAL A 85 -8.66 4.90 4.38
N MET A 86 -8.47 4.51 3.12
CA MET A 86 -7.52 5.17 2.20
C MET A 86 -7.89 6.64 1.97
N VAL A 87 -9.15 6.93 1.66
CA VAL A 87 -9.63 8.31 1.46
C VAL A 87 -9.45 9.13 2.74
N GLY A 88 -9.75 8.56 3.91
CA GLY A 88 -9.50 9.20 5.20
C GLY A 88 -8.02 9.52 5.42
N CYS A 89 -7.13 8.56 5.15
CA CYS A 89 -5.68 8.78 5.30
C CYS A 89 -5.14 9.85 4.34
N VAL A 90 -5.60 9.87 3.09
CA VAL A 90 -5.24 10.93 2.13
C VAL A 90 -5.68 12.30 2.65
N LYS A 91 -6.92 12.44 3.13
CA LYS A 91 -7.43 13.71 3.69
C LYS A 91 -6.61 14.18 4.89
N LEU A 92 -6.34 13.30 5.85
CA LEU A 92 -5.53 13.62 7.03
C LEU A 92 -4.09 14.01 6.66
N THR A 93 -3.54 13.38 5.61
CA THR A 93 -2.20 13.70 5.10
C THR A 93 -2.19 15.07 4.42
N GLU A 94 -3.20 15.37 3.59
CA GLU A 94 -3.36 16.70 2.97
C GLU A 94 -3.53 17.80 4.02
N GLU A 95 -4.34 17.56 5.06
CA GLU A 95 -4.51 18.50 6.17
C GLU A 95 -3.19 18.79 6.89
N ALA A 96 -2.41 17.74 7.19
CA ALA A 96 -1.08 17.88 7.79
C ALA A 96 -0.13 18.71 6.90
N PHE A 97 -0.11 18.44 5.59
CA PHE A 97 0.74 19.19 4.67
C PHE A 97 0.32 20.66 4.54
N ARG A 98 -0.99 20.94 4.42
CA ARG A 98 -1.52 22.32 4.38
C ARG A 98 -1.15 23.11 5.64
N ALA A 99 -1.22 22.48 6.81
CA ALA A 99 -0.82 23.09 8.08
C ALA A 99 0.68 23.43 8.16
N ASN A 100 1.52 22.78 7.34
CA ASN A 100 2.97 22.99 7.28
C ASN A 100 3.44 23.73 6.01
N SER A 101 2.52 24.38 5.29
CA SER A 101 2.80 25.11 4.04
C SER A 101 3.52 24.26 2.97
N THR A 102 3.31 22.95 2.99
CA THR A 102 3.84 22.01 2.02
C THR A 102 2.70 21.51 1.14
N GLU A 103 2.96 21.27 -0.15
CA GLU A 103 1.96 20.77 -1.09
C GLU A 103 2.07 19.24 -1.28
N VAL A 104 0.93 18.64 -1.64
CA VAL A 104 0.85 17.24 -2.10
C VAL A 104 1.21 17.13 -3.59
N ASN A 105 1.60 15.91 -4.01
CA ASN A 105 1.89 15.51 -5.40
C ASN A 105 3.29 15.88 -5.93
N PHE A 106 4.35 15.51 -5.20
CA PHE A 106 5.73 15.68 -5.69
C PHE A 106 6.01 17.13 -6.13
N ALA A 107 5.40 18.10 -5.44
CA ALA A 107 5.69 19.52 -5.60
C ALA A 107 7.01 19.85 -4.87
N PRO A 108 7.59 21.04 -5.08
CA PRO A 108 8.73 21.50 -4.28
C PRO A 108 8.44 21.36 -2.78
N VAL A 109 9.40 20.84 -2.02
CA VAL A 109 9.24 20.57 -0.57
C VAL A 109 9.92 21.67 0.25
N PRO A 110 9.19 22.70 0.72
CA PRO A 110 9.79 23.82 1.44
C PRO A 110 10.13 23.49 2.91
N SER A 111 9.45 22.50 3.50
CA SER A 111 9.64 22.10 4.90
C SER A 111 9.35 20.60 5.10
N LEU A 112 9.92 20.03 6.15
CA LEU A 112 9.64 18.65 6.55
C LEU A 112 8.39 18.60 7.44
N CYS A 113 7.32 17.94 6.96
CA CYS A 113 6.09 17.74 7.73
C CYS A 113 6.19 16.48 8.61
N THR A 114 6.18 16.66 9.93
CA THR A 114 6.26 15.56 10.92
C THR A 114 5.09 15.56 11.91
N SER A 115 4.02 16.29 11.63
CA SER A 115 2.85 16.43 12.52
C SER A 115 1.60 15.71 11.95
N GLY A 116 0.54 15.63 12.77
CA GLY A 116 -0.69 14.93 12.38
C GLY A 116 -0.44 13.43 12.12
N ILE A 117 -1.04 12.90 11.05
CA ILE A 117 -0.90 11.48 10.70
C ILE A 117 0.56 11.11 10.32
N LEU A 118 1.34 12.06 9.82
CA LEU A 118 2.76 11.89 9.52
C LEU A 118 3.59 11.74 10.80
N GLY A 119 3.17 12.33 11.92
CA GLY A 119 3.82 12.10 13.22
C GLY A 119 3.64 10.67 13.76
N ILE A 120 2.62 9.95 13.29
CA ILE A 120 2.30 8.57 13.71
C ILE A 120 3.07 7.56 12.85
N ILE A 121 3.05 7.73 11.53
CA ILE A 121 3.74 6.89 10.55
C ILE A 121 4.24 7.76 9.40
N ARG A 122 5.43 7.45 8.86
CA ARG A 122 6.04 8.30 7.82
C ARG A 122 5.36 8.20 6.45
N ASN A 123 4.71 7.08 6.16
CA ASN A 123 4.12 6.80 4.84
C ASN A 123 2.61 6.44 4.93
N PRO A 124 1.74 7.33 5.44
CA PRO A 124 0.35 6.99 5.76
C PRO A 124 -0.52 6.62 4.53
N VAL A 125 -0.31 7.31 3.40
CA VAL A 125 -1.01 7.02 2.15
C VAL A 125 -0.61 5.65 1.60
N TYR A 126 0.68 5.33 1.58
CA TYR A 126 1.14 4.01 1.14
C TYR A 126 0.70 2.91 2.09
N SER A 127 0.70 3.19 3.40
CA SER A 127 0.28 2.23 4.42
C SER A 127 -1.20 1.89 4.30
N SER A 128 -2.07 2.90 4.16
CA SER A 128 -3.50 2.65 3.90
C SER A 128 -3.73 1.95 2.56
N ALA A 129 -3.01 2.32 1.50
CA ALA A 129 -3.11 1.60 0.23
C ALA A 129 -2.75 0.10 0.37
N MET A 130 -1.68 -0.23 1.10
CA MET A 130 -1.18 -1.59 1.26
C MET A 130 -1.96 -2.44 2.27
N PHE A 131 -2.37 -1.84 3.40
CA PHE A 131 -2.98 -2.57 4.52
C PHE A 131 -4.50 -2.41 4.61
N SER A 132 -5.13 -1.52 3.83
CA SER A 132 -6.59 -1.39 3.78
C SER A 132 -7.16 -1.55 2.37
N LEU A 133 -6.77 -0.71 1.40
CA LEU A 133 -7.36 -0.73 0.06
C LEU A 133 -7.00 -2.02 -0.70
N SER A 134 -5.73 -2.41 -0.70
CA SER A 134 -5.25 -3.61 -1.41
C SER A 134 -5.96 -4.88 -0.90
N PRO A 135 -6.04 -5.14 0.43
CA PRO A 135 -6.88 -6.22 0.95
C PRO A 135 -8.34 -6.11 0.54
N GLY A 136 -8.94 -4.91 0.58
CA GLY A 136 -10.31 -4.68 0.13
C GLY A 136 -10.54 -5.07 -1.33
N VAL A 137 -9.62 -4.71 -2.22
CA VAL A 137 -9.64 -5.08 -3.65
C VAL A 137 -9.43 -6.58 -3.86
N ILE A 138 -8.49 -7.19 -3.13
CA ILE A 138 -8.23 -8.64 -3.17
C ILE A 138 -9.48 -9.42 -2.72
N ILE A 139 -10.08 -9.04 -1.59
CA ILE A 139 -11.30 -9.66 -1.06
C ILE A 139 -12.45 -9.45 -2.05
N ALA A 140 -12.67 -8.22 -2.53
CA ALA A 140 -13.71 -7.93 -3.48
C ALA A 140 -13.56 -8.69 -4.79
N SER A 141 -12.34 -8.90 -5.28
CA SER A 141 -12.10 -9.67 -6.50
C SER A 141 -12.16 -11.19 -6.28
N ASN A 142 -11.92 -11.65 -5.05
CA ASN A 142 -11.74 -13.05 -4.67
C ASN A 142 -10.80 -13.80 -5.64
N SER A 143 -9.62 -13.24 -5.90
CA SER A 143 -8.72 -13.69 -6.96
C SER A 143 -7.26 -13.74 -6.51
N LEU A 144 -6.60 -14.89 -6.69
CA LEU A 144 -5.17 -15.04 -6.39
C LEU A 144 -4.30 -14.18 -7.31
N TYR A 145 -4.73 -13.95 -8.55
CA TYR A 145 -4.02 -13.05 -9.47
C TYR A 145 -4.00 -11.60 -8.95
N MET A 146 -5.05 -11.19 -8.24
CA MET A 146 -5.09 -9.86 -7.60
C MET A 146 -4.15 -9.80 -6.40
N VAL A 147 -4.02 -10.89 -5.64
CA VAL A 147 -2.97 -10.98 -4.59
C VAL A 147 -1.60 -10.79 -5.21
N PHE A 148 -1.29 -11.53 -6.27
CA PHE A 148 0.01 -11.48 -6.93
C PHE A 148 0.35 -10.07 -7.44
N THR A 149 -0.56 -9.43 -8.18
CA THR A 149 -0.29 -8.09 -8.71
C THR A 149 -0.19 -7.01 -7.62
N HIS A 150 -0.94 -7.15 -6.52
CA HIS A 150 -0.85 -6.21 -5.40
C HIS A 150 0.40 -6.45 -4.52
N VAL A 151 0.93 -7.68 -4.46
CA VAL A 151 2.24 -7.96 -3.86
C VAL A 151 3.37 -7.32 -4.68
N ILE A 152 3.29 -7.38 -6.01
CA ILE A 152 4.23 -6.65 -6.89
C ILE A 152 4.13 -5.14 -6.63
N MET A 153 2.92 -4.60 -6.51
CA MET A 153 2.70 -3.17 -6.21
C MET A 153 3.31 -2.79 -4.85
N ALA A 154 3.03 -3.56 -3.81
CA ALA A 154 3.59 -3.35 -2.48
C ALA A 154 5.12 -3.40 -2.49
N SER A 155 5.70 -4.34 -3.23
CA SER A 155 7.15 -4.47 -3.39
C SER A 155 7.75 -3.25 -4.09
N TYR A 156 7.12 -2.76 -5.16
CA TYR A 156 7.53 -1.54 -5.85
C TYR A 156 7.52 -0.33 -4.90
N ILE A 157 6.48 -0.18 -4.07
CA ILE A 157 6.42 0.88 -3.07
C ILE A 157 7.55 0.73 -2.03
N ILE A 158 7.69 -0.44 -1.41
CA ILE A 158 8.63 -0.67 -0.29
C ILE A 158 10.08 -0.53 -0.74
N PHE A 159 10.44 -1.12 -1.88
CA PHE A 159 11.84 -1.26 -2.28
C PHE A 159 12.33 -0.15 -3.20
N HIS A 160 11.42 0.62 -3.81
CA HIS A 160 11.80 1.64 -4.77
C HIS A 160 11.24 3.03 -4.41
N VAL A 161 9.92 3.18 -4.36
CA VAL A 161 9.29 4.50 -4.17
C VAL A 161 9.68 5.12 -2.84
N VAL A 162 9.45 4.41 -1.73
CA VAL A 162 9.72 4.94 -0.38
C VAL A 162 11.20 5.20 -0.14
N PRO A 163 12.14 4.31 -0.49
CA PRO A 163 13.57 4.60 -0.35
C PRO A 163 14.02 5.82 -1.17
N THR A 164 13.50 6.00 -2.39
CA THR A 164 13.79 7.18 -3.21
C THR A 164 13.29 8.46 -2.54
N GLU A 165 12.05 8.47 -2.03
CA GLU A 165 11.48 9.61 -1.30
C GLU A 165 12.25 9.90 0.00
N GLU A 166 12.55 8.88 0.81
CA GLU A 166 13.30 9.04 2.06
C GLU A 166 14.74 9.54 1.78
N ALA A 167 15.40 9.07 0.73
CA ALA A 167 16.73 9.55 0.33
C ALA A 167 16.71 11.01 -0.12
N PHE A 168 15.66 11.41 -0.84
CA PHE A 168 15.45 12.80 -1.25
C PHE A 168 15.19 13.72 -0.05
N LEU A 169 14.32 13.32 0.88
CA LEU A 169 14.08 14.09 2.11
C LEU A 169 15.33 14.20 2.98
N ASN A 170 16.14 13.14 3.06
CA ASN A 170 17.42 13.18 3.78
C ASN A 170 18.43 14.16 3.15
N LYS A 171 18.39 14.35 1.83
CA LYS A 171 19.24 15.35 1.16
C LYS A 171 18.79 16.78 1.46
N LEU A 172 17.48 17.01 1.56
CA LEU A 172 16.92 18.34 1.85
C LEU A 172 17.02 18.73 3.32
N PHE A 173 16.77 17.78 4.22
CA PHE A 173 16.65 18.02 5.67
C PHE A 173 17.46 16.99 6.49
N PRO A 174 18.79 16.89 6.33
CA PRO A 174 19.57 15.77 6.86
C PRO A 174 19.41 15.55 8.37
N THR A 175 19.50 16.61 9.18
CA THR A 175 19.36 16.51 10.64
C THR A 175 17.93 16.22 11.06
N ASP A 176 16.97 17.00 10.56
CA ASP A 176 15.56 16.89 10.96
C ASP A 176 14.95 15.57 10.51
N PHE A 177 15.30 15.12 9.30
CA PHE A 177 14.84 13.85 8.77
C PHE A 177 15.44 12.67 9.54
N THR A 178 16.72 12.74 9.92
CA THR A 178 17.33 11.72 10.79
C THR A 178 16.59 11.59 12.12
N ASN A 179 16.23 12.72 12.76
CA ASN A 179 15.45 12.70 14.00
C ASN A 179 14.06 12.09 13.77
N TYR A 180 13.40 12.43 12.66
CA TYR A 180 12.11 11.87 12.28
C TYR A 180 12.17 10.36 11.98
N LEU A 181 13.28 9.87 11.42
CA LEU A 181 13.48 8.44 11.18
C LEU A 181 13.50 7.63 12.48
N VAL A 182 14.01 8.22 13.57
CA VAL A 182 14.11 7.59 14.90
C VAL A 182 12.77 7.60 15.62
N SER A 183 12.05 8.72 15.59
CA SER A 183 10.81 8.89 16.37
C SER A 183 9.57 8.27 15.72
N THR A 184 9.52 8.17 14.40
CA THR A 184 8.30 7.81 13.68
C THR A 184 8.50 6.55 12.83
N PRO A 185 7.73 5.47 13.02
CA PRO A 185 7.86 4.25 12.22
C PRO A 185 7.43 4.42 10.75
N LYS A 186 7.92 3.52 9.88
CA LYS A 186 7.77 3.67 8.42
C LYS A 186 6.33 3.50 7.91
N PHE A 187 5.65 2.42 8.29
CA PHE A 187 4.36 2.03 7.71
C PHE A 187 3.24 1.75 8.73
N LEU A 188 3.56 1.12 9.86
CA LEU A 188 2.59 0.83 10.91
C LEU A 188 3.05 1.45 12.23
N PRO A 189 2.10 1.90 13.07
CA PRO A 189 2.42 2.49 14.37
C PRO A 189 3.20 1.52 15.25
N GLN A 190 3.89 2.06 16.25
CA GLN A 190 4.53 1.24 17.27
C GLN A 190 3.45 0.55 18.12
N LEU A 191 3.62 -0.75 18.35
CA LEU A 191 2.80 -1.54 19.26
C LEU A 191 3.70 -1.95 20.42
N GLY A 192 3.81 -1.07 21.42
CA GLY A 192 4.80 -1.21 22.49
C GLY A 192 6.24 -1.11 21.96
N PRO A 193 7.16 -2.03 22.31
CA PRO A 193 8.57 -1.95 21.90
C PRO A 193 8.81 -2.37 20.44
N VAL A 194 7.80 -2.88 19.73
CA VAL A 194 7.93 -3.44 18.37
C VAL A 194 7.11 -2.62 17.39
N SER A 195 7.67 -2.26 16.23
CA SER A 195 6.86 -1.66 15.15
C SER A 195 5.84 -2.68 14.64
N GLY A 196 4.58 -2.25 14.44
CA GLY A 196 3.54 -3.10 13.87
C GLY A 196 3.92 -3.74 12.53
N THR A 197 4.86 -3.15 11.79
CA THR A 197 5.42 -3.73 10.55
C THR A 197 6.10 -5.07 10.82
N HIS A 198 6.90 -5.16 11.87
CA HIS A 198 7.59 -6.40 12.24
C HIS A 198 6.60 -7.46 12.73
N VAL A 199 5.54 -7.03 13.42
CA VAL A 199 4.45 -7.93 13.84
C VAL A 199 3.79 -8.57 12.61
N VAL A 200 3.40 -7.74 11.63
CA VAL A 200 2.78 -8.24 10.39
C VAL A 200 3.73 -9.14 9.59
N LEU A 201 5.00 -8.76 9.44
CA LEU A 201 5.99 -9.59 8.75
C LEU A 201 6.26 -10.91 9.48
N GLY A 202 6.30 -10.90 10.81
CA GLY A 202 6.45 -12.09 11.65
C GLY A 202 5.29 -13.05 11.45
N LEU A 203 4.04 -12.54 11.50
CA LEU A 203 2.84 -13.35 11.22
C LEU A 203 2.87 -13.92 9.80
N LEU A 204 3.19 -13.11 8.79
CA LEU A 204 3.30 -13.58 7.41
C LEU A 204 4.38 -14.65 7.24
N ALA A 205 5.53 -14.50 7.90
CA ALA A 205 6.62 -15.46 7.85
C ALA A 205 6.21 -16.81 8.50
N ILE A 206 5.64 -16.79 9.71
CA ILE A 206 5.12 -17.98 10.39
C ILE A 206 4.14 -18.71 9.47
N HIS A 207 3.24 -17.98 8.83
CA HIS A 207 2.22 -18.55 7.94
C HIS A 207 2.80 -19.07 6.64
N PHE A 208 3.82 -18.42 6.10
CA PHE A 208 4.53 -18.91 4.92
C PHE A 208 5.24 -20.23 5.24
N PHE A 209 5.91 -20.35 6.38
CA PHE A 209 6.53 -21.60 6.81
C PHE A 209 5.49 -22.68 7.12
N GLU A 210 4.38 -22.34 7.78
CA GLU A 210 3.28 -23.29 8.00
C GLU A 210 2.67 -23.76 6.68
N PHE A 211 2.48 -22.85 5.72
CA PHE A 211 2.03 -23.16 4.38
C PHE A 211 2.99 -24.12 3.68
N LEU A 212 4.30 -23.87 3.70
CA LEU A 212 5.29 -24.75 3.09
C LEU A 212 5.29 -26.15 3.74
N TRP A 213 5.19 -26.20 5.07
CA TRP A 213 5.11 -27.45 5.84
C TRP A 213 3.86 -28.26 5.49
N LYS A 214 2.72 -27.58 5.34
CA LYS A 214 1.42 -28.22 5.05
C LYS A 214 1.11 -28.31 3.55
N PHE A 215 1.98 -27.79 2.68
CA PHE A 215 1.81 -27.81 1.22
C PHE A 215 1.49 -29.21 0.66
N PRO A 216 2.15 -30.31 1.10
CA PRO A 216 1.84 -31.65 0.62
C PRO A 216 0.43 -32.13 1.01
N ILE A 217 -0.13 -31.58 2.10
CA ILE A 217 -1.49 -31.88 2.57
C ILE A 217 -2.51 -31.10 1.75
N PHE A 218 -2.19 -29.86 1.34
CA PHE A 218 -3.08 -29.03 0.52
C PHE A 218 -3.25 -29.56 -0.90
N VAL A 219 -2.18 -30.10 -1.51
CA VAL A 219 -2.27 -30.74 -2.83
C VAL A 219 -3.27 -31.90 -2.83
N LYS A 220 -3.53 -32.53 -1.68
CA LYS A 220 -4.44 -33.68 -1.53
C LYS A 220 -5.86 -33.31 -1.10
N ARG A 221 -6.14 -32.07 -0.66
CA ARG A 221 -7.46 -31.66 -0.15
C ARG A 221 -8.25 -30.85 -1.18
N LYS A 222 -9.57 -31.08 -1.24
CA LYS A 222 -10.52 -30.28 -2.05
C LYS A 222 -10.85 -28.91 -1.43
N GLU A 223 -10.53 -28.69 -0.16
CA GLU A 223 -10.79 -27.42 0.52
C GLU A 223 -9.68 -26.41 0.19
N GLY A 224 -10.08 -25.27 -0.39
CA GLY A 224 -9.16 -24.31 -0.99
C GLY A 224 -8.22 -23.62 0.01
N LEU A 225 -7.04 -23.27 -0.50
CA LEU A 225 -5.94 -22.52 0.15
C LEU A 225 -6.40 -21.37 1.06
N ALA A 226 -7.46 -20.70 0.63
CA ALA A 226 -8.20 -19.66 1.31
C ALA A 226 -8.60 -19.96 2.77
N PHE A 227 -9.16 -21.15 3.01
CA PHE A 227 -9.68 -21.52 4.33
C PHE A 227 -8.54 -21.73 5.33
N HIS A 228 -7.46 -22.35 4.87
CA HIS A 228 -6.28 -22.53 5.69
C HIS A 228 -5.71 -21.17 6.10
N PHE A 229 -5.40 -20.31 5.12
CA PHE A 229 -4.82 -18.99 5.37
C PHE A 229 -5.62 -18.16 6.41
N LEU A 230 -6.95 -18.15 6.33
CA LEU A 230 -7.80 -17.45 7.30
C LEU A 230 -7.78 -18.06 8.70
N MET A 231 -7.80 -19.39 8.81
CA MET A 231 -7.71 -20.07 10.11
C MET A 231 -6.37 -19.80 10.77
N THR A 232 -5.29 -19.77 9.99
CA THR A 232 -3.96 -19.44 10.50
C THR A 232 -3.88 -17.98 10.95
N MET A 233 -4.45 -17.04 10.19
CA MET A 233 -4.52 -15.61 10.59
C MET A 233 -5.30 -15.41 11.89
N ALA A 234 -6.44 -16.08 12.05
CA ALA A 234 -7.23 -16.04 13.28
C ALA A 234 -6.48 -16.64 14.48
N TRP A 235 -5.76 -17.74 14.27
CA TRP A 235 -4.99 -18.41 15.32
C TRP A 235 -3.73 -17.61 15.72
N GLY A 236 -2.98 -17.07 14.75
CA GLY A 236 -1.82 -16.22 15.01
C GLY A 236 -2.16 -14.96 15.79
N TYR A 237 -3.28 -14.31 15.47
CA TYR A 237 -3.80 -13.17 16.24
C TYR A 237 -4.16 -13.56 17.68
N HIS A 238 -4.85 -14.69 17.88
CA HIS A 238 -5.22 -15.17 19.22
C HIS A 238 -4.00 -15.57 20.06
N HIS A 239 -3.01 -16.23 19.46
CA HIS A 239 -1.82 -16.67 20.17
C HIS A 239 -0.95 -15.49 20.62
N TRP A 240 -0.85 -14.43 19.80
CA TRP A 240 -0.10 -13.23 20.16
C TRP A 240 -0.74 -12.40 21.28
N LEU A 241 -2.07 -12.40 21.39
CA LEU A 241 -2.78 -11.77 22.52
C LEU A 241 -2.58 -12.48 23.86
N GLN A 242 -2.00 -13.69 23.86
CA GLN A 242 -1.72 -14.49 25.06
C GLN A 242 -0.24 -14.48 25.47
N LEU A 243 0.61 -13.78 24.70
CA LEU A 243 2.05 -13.64 25.00
C LEU A 243 2.36 -12.35 25.79
N ASP A 244 1.33 -11.63 26.21
CA ASP A 244 1.34 -10.62 27.28
C ASP A 244 0.62 -11.17 28.53
#